data_AF-A0A0N1AN52-F1
#
_entry.id   AF-A0A0N1AN52-F1
#
_cell.length_a   1.000
_cell.length_b   1.000
_cell.length_c   1.000
_cell.angle_alpha   90.00
_cell.angle_beta   90.00
_cell.angle_gamma   90.00
#
_symmetry.space_group_name_H-M   'P 1'
#
loop_
_entity.id
_entity.type
_entity.pdbx_description
1 polymer ?
#
loop_
_entity_poly.entity_id
_entity_poly.type
_entity_poly.pdbx_seq_one_letter_code
_entity_poly.pdbx_strand_id
1 'polypeptide(L)' 'MLPGAIATPMLRGALEASGYTEAEFAPALSLFNRFGRPEEVAEASARLCSDAASYITGHNLAAEAGYLSR' A
#
# COMPACT_ATOMS: atom_id res chain seq x y z
N MET A 1 10.05 4.63 -0.34
CA MET A 1 8.89 3.72 -0.22
C MET A 1 7.64 4.50 -0.53
N LEU A 2 6.79 3.99 -1.44
CA LEU A 2 5.54 4.61 -1.86
C LEU A 2 4.37 3.63 -1.64
N PRO A 3 3.79 3.55 -0.42
CA PRO A 3 2.63 2.70 -0.16
C PRO A 3 1.36 3.28 -0.78
N GLY A 4 0.44 2.40 -1.19
CA GLY A 4 -0.90 2.76 -1.66
C GLY A 4 -1.93 2.79 -0.53
N ALA A 5 -3.18 2.44 -0.84
CA ALA A 5 -4.22 2.26 0.16
C ALA A 5 -3.95 0.99 0.99
N ILE A 6 -3.64 1.16 2.28
CA ILE A 6 -3.30 0.07 3.21
C ILE A 6 -4.37 -0.04 4.31
N ALA A 7 -4.77 -1.27 4.63
CA ALA A 7 -5.82 -1.64 5.58
C ALA A 7 -5.44 -1.35 7.04
N THR A 8 -5.25 -0.08 7.37
CA THR A 8 -4.98 0.42 8.72
C THR A 8 -6.28 0.68 9.49
N PRO A 9 -6.26 0.71 10.83
CA PRO A 9 -7.42 1.11 11.62
C PRO A 9 -7.98 2.49 11.23
N MET A 10 -7.10 3.43 10.88
CA MET A 10 -7.48 4.77 10.44
C MET A 10 -8.28 4.74 9.12
N LEU A 11 -7.82 3.98 8.12
CA LEU A 11 -8.53 3.85 6.85
C LEU A 11 -9.87 3.13 7.04
N ARG A 12 -9.92 2.10 7.89
CA ARG A 12 -11.16 1.41 8.21
C ARG A 12 -12.18 2.35 8.86
N GLY A 13 -11.76 3.14 9.86
CA GLY A 13 -12.63 4.14 10.48
C GLY A 13 -13.12 5.21 9.50
N ALA A 14 -12.27 5.61 8.53
CA ALA A 14 -12.66 6.55 7.48
C ALA A 14 -13.71 5.97 6.51
N LEU A 15 -13.60 4.69 6.15
CA LEU A 15 -14.62 3.99 5.36
C LEU A 15 -15.95 3.91 6.11
N GLU A 16 -15.92 3.50 7.39
CA GLU A 16 -17.11 3.43 8.23
C GLU A 16 -17.81 4.79 8.34
N ALA A 17 -17.06 5.86 8.55
CA ALA A 17 -17.60 7.22 8.64
C ALA A 17 -18.17 7.75 7.32
N SER A 18 -17.68 7.26 6.18
CA SER A 18 -18.16 7.65 4.84
C SER A 18 -19.28 6.76 4.31
N GLY A 19 -19.59 5.65 4.99
CA GLY A 19 -20.62 4.70 4.57
C GLY A 19 -20.20 3.80 3.40
N TYR A 20 -18.92 3.83 3.01
CA TYR A 20 -18.39 2.94 1.97
C TYR A 20 -17.84 1.66 2.57
N THR A 21 -18.00 0.56 1.84
CA THR A 21 -17.27 -0.68 2.07
C THR A 21 -15.91 -0.66 1.36
N GLU A 22 -14.98 -1.50 1.81
CA GLU A 22 -13.69 -1.65 1.11
C GLU A 22 -13.91 -2.13 -0.33
N ALA A 23 -14.85 -3.05 -0.57
CA ALA A 23 -15.14 -3.58 -1.89
C ALA A 23 -15.62 -2.50 -2.88
N GLU A 24 -16.35 -1.49 -2.39
CA GLU A 24 -16.81 -0.37 -3.21
C GLU A 24 -15.70 0.65 -3.50
N PHE A 25 -14.79 0.87 -2.53
CA PHE A 25 -13.80 1.94 -2.63
C PHE A 25 -12.43 1.48 -3.18
N ALA A 26 -12.02 0.25 -2.89
CA ALA A 26 -10.71 -0.27 -3.28
C ALA A 26 -10.42 -0.25 -4.79
N PRO A 27 -11.39 -0.52 -5.71
CA PRO A 27 -11.15 -0.44 -7.15
C PRO A 27 -10.72 0.96 -7.64
N ALA A 28 -11.05 2.02 -6.89
CA ALA A 28 -10.63 3.38 -7.22
C ALA A 28 -9.15 3.65 -6.88
N LEU A 29 -8.55 2.85 -6.00
CA LEU A 29 -7.22 3.10 -5.43
C LEU A 29 -6.22 1.96 -5.66
N SER A 30 -6.63 0.83 -6.22
CA SER A 30 -5.83 -0.38 -6.35
C SER A 30 -6.27 -1.20 -7.55
N LEU A 31 -5.35 -1.54 -8.47
CA LEU A 31 -5.65 -2.46 -9.58
C LEU A 31 -5.91 -3.89 -9.10
N PHE A 32 -5.57 -4.20 -7.84
CA PHE A 32 -5.86 -5.48 -7.22
C PHE A 32 -7.24 -5.53 -6.58
N ASN A 33 -8.03 -4.44 -6.64
CA ASN A 33 -9.38 -4.34 -6.08
C ASN A 33 -9.46 -4.71 -4.59
N ARG A 34 -8.39 -4.43 -3.85
CA ARG A 34 -8.29 -4.58 -2.38
C ARG A 34 -7.28 -3.58 -1.83
N PHE A 35 -7.36 -3.31 -0.54
CA PHE A 35 -6.26 -2.63 0.15
C PHE A 35 -5.08 -3.58 0.38
N GLY A 36 -3.89 -3.00 0.42
CA GLY A 36 -2.68 -3.69 0.87
C GLY A 36 -2.77 -3.98 2.37
N ARG A 37 -2.12 -5.05 2.83
CA ARG A 37 -1.94 -5.31 4.26
C ARG A 37 -0.71 -4.57 4.78
N PRO A 38 -0.70 -4.12 6.05
CA PRO A 38 0.48 -3.48 6.65
C PRO A 38 1.76 -4.32 6.50
N GLU A 39 1.65 -5.65 6.57
CA GLU A 39 2.77 -6.58 6.46
C GLU A 39 3.42 -6.52 5.07
N GLU A 40 2.64 -6.30 4.00
CA GLU A 40 3.17 -6.20 2.63
C GLU A 40 4.08 -4.96 2.47
N VAL A 41 3.75 -3.86 3.14
CA VAL A 41 4.60 -2.65 3.17
C VAL A 41 5.78 -2.82 4.12
N ALA A 42 5.57 -3.50 5.25
CA ALA A 42 6.63 -3.78 6.21
C ALA A 42 7.73 -4.67 5.61
N GLU A 43 7.37 -5.73 4.89
CA GLU A 43 8.32 -6.61 4.20
C GLU A 43 9.13 -5.86 3.14
N ALA A 44 8.46 -5.04 2.31
CA ALA A 44 9.14 -4.22 1.31
C ALA A 44 10.11 -3.21 1.95
N SER A 45 9.70 -2.57 3.06
CA SER A 45 10.55 -1.65 3.81
C SER A 45 11.72 -2.38 4.47
N ALA A 46 11.48 -3.52 5.09
CA ALA A 46 12.51 -4.35 5.72
C ALA A 46 13.56 -4.81 4.70
N ARG A 47 13.15 -5.15 3.48
CA ARG A 47 14.08 -5.49 2.40
C ARG A 47 15.00 -4.32 2.04
N LEU A 48 14.46 -3.10 1.93
CA LEU A 48 15.26 -1.88 1.70
C LEU A 48 16.21 -1.55 2.86
N CYS A 49 15.86 -1.94 4.08
CA CYS A 49 16.71 -1.77 5.26
C CYS A 49 17.70 -2.93 5.49
N SER A 50 17.70 -3.95 4.64
CA SER A 50 18.55 -5.14 4.78
C SER A 50 19.76 -5.10 3.86
N ASP A 51 20.72 -6.00 4.10
CA ASP A 51 21.89 -6.19 3.23
C ASP A 51 21.52 -6.56 1.78
N ALA A 52 20.31 -7.09 1.56
CA ALA A 52 19.81 -7.38 0.22
C ALA A 52 19.61 -6.11 -0.65
N ALA A 53 19.66 -4.92 -0.04
CA ALA A 53 19.59 -3.63 -0.72
C ALA A 53 20.94 -2.92 -0.81
N SER A 54 22.07 -3.62 -0.66
CA SER A 54 23.42 -3.04 -0.62
C SER A 54 23.82 -2.17 -1.82
N TYR A 55 23.12 -2.31 -2.96
CA TYR A 55 23.33 -1.51 -4.16
C TYR A 55 22.08 -0.73 -4.61
N ILE A 56 21.09 -0.57 -3.73
CA ILE A 56 19.86 0.18 -4.00
C ILE A 56 19.89 1.46 -3.16
N THR A 57 20.05 2.61 -3.82
CA THR A 57 20.00 3.93 -3.19
C THR A 57 19.32 4.95 -4.10
N GLY A 58 18.69 5.97 -3.53
CA GLY A 58 17.96 7.00 -4.28
C GLY A 58 16.72 6.51 -5.02
N HIS A 59 16.26 5.29 -4.75
CA HIS A 59 15.13 4.67 -5.46
C HIS A 59 13.81 4.77 -4.68
N ASN A 60 12.73 5.05 -5.40
CA ASN A 60 11.37 5.02 -4.88
C ASN A 60 10.70 3.68 -5.20
N LEU A 61 10.70 2.75 -4.24
CA LEU A 61 9.99 1.48 -4.38
C LEU A 61 8.47 1.66 -4.21
N ALA A 62 7.71 1.32 -5.25
CA ALA A 62 6.25 1.36 -5.27
C ALA A 62 5.63 0.11 -4.62
N ALA A 63 4.77 0.32 -3.63
CA ALA A 63 3.99 -0.70 -2.93
C ALA A 63 2.52 -0.26 -2.91
N GLU A 64 1.97 0.05 -4.09
CA GLU A 64 0.68 0.77 -4.24
C GLU A 64 -0.36 0.06 -5.12
N ALA A 65 -0.09 -1.20 -5.52
CA ALA A 65 -0.98 -2.03 -6.34
C ALA A 65 -1.38 -1.41 -7.70
N GLY A 66 -0.46 -0.71 -8.35
CA GLY A 66 -0.60 -0.09 -9.68
C GLY A 66 -1.32 1.26 -9.71
N TYR A 67 -1.54 1.91 -8.57
CA TYR A 67 -2.28 3.17 -8.48
C TYR A 67 -1.69 4.32 -9.32
N LEU A 68 -0.36 4.48 -9.33
CA LEU A 68 0.33 5.53 -10.10
C LEU A 68 0.74 5.06 -11.50
N SER A 69 0.53 3.79 -11.84
CA SER A 69 0.97 3.18 -13.11
C SER A 69 -0.18 2.76 -14.02
N ARG A 70 -1.41 3.15 -13.68
CA ARG A 70 -2.63 2.88 -14.45
C ARG A 70 -2.78 3.75 -15.70
#